data_AF-A0A4R9M0W8-F1
#
_entry.id   AF-A0A4R9M0W8-F1
#
_cell.length_a   1.000
_cell.length_b   1.000
_cell.length_c   1.000
_cell.angle_alpha   90.00
_cell.angle_beta   90.00
_cell.angle_gamma   90.00
#
_symmetry.space_group_name_H-M   'P 1'
#
loop_
_entity.id
_entity.type
_entity.pdbx_description
1 polymer ?
#
loop_
_entity_poly.entity_id
_entity_poly.type
_entity_poly.pdbx_seq_one_letter_code
_entity_poly.pdbx_strand_id
1 'polypeptide(L)'
;MKQPSEIVHNSSKEERDILLEYQNIDVSKLETLKVLGVPIDNVTTDEAIAKLFRVLEKKEAMHHVLFLDPIKLMRMRPGKPLHRITEKAGTILVEGAGINWMSSGRLKERVTPIAVMMDLIRLAELKEFTIFIFGSKDEIIERVFFNLTRHFPRVRIVGRQAGHLDRQREMRVKEAIRKTGPDIIFLAMDFPEQEVWIENNTGFFGKAVVIGVGGALDMLSGADKKAPDYFKSKGLTWLWRIIARPFRIRRMWETFYFLLLGLRERLRKKT
;
A
#
# COMPACT_ATOMS: atom_id res chain seq x y z
N MET A 1 -10.66 31.21 -9.78
CA MET A 1 -9.76 30.04 -9.84
C MET A 1 -9.52 29.56 -8.41
N LYS A 2 -10.01 28.37 -8.02
CA LYS A 2 -9.73 27.79 -6.69
C LYS A 2 -8.35 27.16 -6.74
N GLN A 3 -7.45 27.60 -5.85
CA GLN A 3 -6.13 26.97 -5.68
C GLN A 3 -6.30 25.46 -5.42
N PRO A 4 -5.43 24.59 -5.96
CA PRO A 4 -5.42 23.19 -5.59
C PRO A 4 -5.18 23.10 -4.09
N SER A 5 -6.02 22.33 -3.39
CA SER A 5 -5.85 22.05 -1.96
C SER A 5 -4.43 21.54 -1.71
N GLU A 6 -3.61 22.34 -1.02
CA GLU A 6 -2.27 21.97 -0.61
C GLU A 6 -2.31 20.61 0.09
N ILE A 7 -1.37 19.73 -0.30
CA ILE A 7 -1.15 18.47 0.40
C ILE A 7 -0.65 18.88 1.78
N VAL A 8 -1.54 18.88 2.79
CA VAL A 8 -1.12 19.07 4.18
C VAL A 8 -0.29 17.84 4.56
N HIS A 9 1.01 18.01 4.45
CA HIS A 9 2.07 17.15 4.90
C HIS A 9 2.10 17.22 6.43
N ASN A 10 2.33 16.11 7.12
CA ASN A 10 2.59 16.17 8.56
C ASN A 10 4.02 16.71 8.74
N SER A 11 4.18 18.04 8.71
CA SER A 11 5.46 18.75 8.82
C SER A 11 6.22 18.44 10.11
N SER A 12 5.55 17.92 11.14
CA SER A 12 6.20 17.52 12.40
C SER A 12 7.31 16.48 12.22
N LYS A 13 7.33 15.70 11.13
CA LYS A 13 8.40 14.72 10.85
C LYS A 13 9.64 15.35 10.19
N GLU A 14 9.58 16.56 9.65
CA GLU A 14 10.73 17.20 8.97
C GLU A 14 11.78 17.73 9.97
N GLU A 15 11.35 18.08 11.19
CA GLU A 15 12.23 18.56 12.26
C GLU A 15 12.78 17.44 13.16
N ARG A 16 12.32 16.19 12.98
CA ARG A 16 12.70 15.03 13.80
C ARG A 16 13.74 14.17 13.10
N ASP A 17 14.66 13.58 13.87
CA ASP A 17 15.56 12.54 13.34
C ASP A 17 14.79 11.22 13.18
N ILE A 18 14.03 11.12 12.10
CA ILE A 18 13.21 9.95 11.80
C ILE A 18 14.03 8.67 11.64
N LEU A 19 15.31 8.76 11.26
CA LEU A 19 16.17 7.59 11.12
C LEU A 19 16.46 6.98 12.49
N LEU A 20 16.81 7.81 13.46
CA LEU A 20 17.03 7.36 14.84
C LEU A 20 15.74 6.78 15.44
N GLU A 21 14.59 7.42 15.23
CA GLU A 21 13.29 6.91 15.67
C GLU A 21 13.02 5.50 15.13
N TYR A 22 13.16 5.30 13.81
CA TYR A 22 12.93 4.00 13.20
C TYR A 22 13.97 2.94 13.61
N GLN A 23 15.21 3.35 13.90
CA GLN A 23 16.23 2.42 14.37
C GLN A 23 15.96 1.94 15.80
N ASN A 24 15.35 2.77 16.64
CA ASN A 24 15.03 2.45 18.03
C ASN A 24 13.79 1.55 18.18
N ILE A 25 13.00 1.38 17.12
CA ILE A 25 11.87 0.44 17.13
C ILE A 25 12.40 -0.99 17.03
N ASP A 26 12.11 -1.79 18.05
CA ASP A 26 12.46 -3.22 18.10
C ASP A 26 11.52 -4.03 17.21
N VAL A 27 11.92 -4.20 15.95
CA VAL A 27 11.14 -4.93 14.94
C VAL A 27 10.96 -6.42 15.24
N SER A 28 11.73 -6.99 16.18
CA SER A 28 11.62 -8.41 16.57
C SER A 28 10.38 -8.70 17.44
N LYS A 29 9.83 -7.66 18.06
CA LYS A 29 8.65 -7.75 18.95
C LYS A 29 7.34 -7.41 18.25
N LEU A 30 7.36 -7.19 16.93
CA LEU A 30 6.15 -6.87 16.19
C LEU A 30 5.21 -8.08 16.15
N GLU A 31 3.96 -7.85 16.54
CA GLU A 31 2.96 -8.89 16.65
C GLU A 31 2.23 -9.11 15.34
N THR A 32 1.66 -10.30 15.18
CA THR A 32 0.73 -10.61 14.10
C THR A 32 -0.64 -10.97 14.66
N LEU A 33 -1.68 -10.60 13.91
CA LEU A 33 -3.07 -10.91 14.17
C LEU A 33 -3.61 -11.80 13.06
N LYS A 34 -4.36 -12.84 13.41
CA LYS A 34 -5.10 -13.64 12.42
C LYS A 34 -6.53 -13.12 12.26
N VAL A 35 -6.92 -12.77 11.04
CA VAL A 35 -8.30 -12.36 10.70
C VAL A 35 -8.80 -13.21 9.52
N LEU A 36 -9.91 -13.92 9.70
CA LEU A 36 -10.46 -14.87 8.71
C LEU A 36 -9.42 -15.86 8.17
N GLY A 37 -8.46 -16.25 9.00
CA GLY A 37 -7.41 -17.19 8.62
C GLY A 37 -6.16 -16.58 7.98
N VAL A 38 -6.16 -15.27 7.68
CA VAL A 38 -5.00 -14.57 7.09
C VAL A 38 -4.18 -13.89 8.19
N PRO A 39 -2.84 -14.07 8.23
CA PRO A 39 -1.98 -13.33 9.14
C PRO A 39 -1.85 -11.88 8.69
N ILE A 40 -1.85 -10.96 9.65
CA ILE A 40 -1.77 -9.51 9.44
C ILE A 40 -0.76 -8.97 10.44
N ASP A 41 0.17 -8.11 10.01
CA ASP A 41 1.06 -7.41 10.92
C ASP A 41 0.24 -6.40 11.75
N ASN A 42 0.21 -6.61 13.07
CA ASN A 42 -0.52 -5.75 14.00
C ASN A 42 0.36 -4.59 14.46
N VAL A 43 0.60 -3.67 13.53
CA VAL A 43 1.61 -2.61 13.67
C VAL A 43 1.01 -1.22 13.45
N THR A 44 1.67 -0.21 14.02
CA THR A 44 1.49 1.19 13.65
C THR A 44 2.18 1.50 12.32
N THR A 45 1.89 2.67 11.74
CA THR A 45 2.58 3.13 10.52
C THR A 45 4.08 3.24 10.76
N ASP A 46 4.52 3.79 11.90
CA ASP A 46 5.95 3.94 12.21
C ASP A 46 6.65 2.59 12.45
N GLU A 47 5.98 1.64 13.11
CA GLU A 47 6.48 0.26 13.26
C GLU A 47 6.59 -0.45 11.90
N ALA A 48 5.61 -0.26 11.00
CA ALA A 48 5.67 -0.80 9.64
C ALA A 48 6.85 -0.22 8.86
N ILE A 49 7.07 1.09 8.94
CA ILE A 49 8.18 1.76 8.28
C ILE A 49 9.52 1.32 8.85
N ALA A 50 9.66 1.19 10.17
CA ALA A 50 10.87 0.65 10.78
C ALA A 50 11.19 -0.76 10.26
N LYS A 51 10.18 -1.65 10.18
CA LYS A 51 10.34 -2.99 9.60
C LYS A 51 10.83 -2.92 8.15
N LEU A 52 10.20 -2.10 7.31
CA LEU A 52 10.59 -1.95 5.90
C LEU A 52 11.96 -1.32 5.73
N PHE A 53 12.33 -0.38 6.61
CA PHE A 53 13.64 0.24 6.60
C PHE A 53 14.74 -0.80 6.87
N ARG A 54 14.55 -1.71 7.84
CA ARG A 54 15.49 -2.83 8.06
C ARG A 54 15.61 -3.76 6.86
N VAL A 55 14.51 -4.02 6.15
CA VAL A 55 14.52 -4.83 4.92
C VAL A 55 15.34 -4.12 3.83
N LEU A 56 15.13 -2.81 3.65
CA LEU A 56 15.86 -1.99 2.69
C LEU A 56 17.36 -1.89 3.01
N GLU A 57 17.75 -1.87 4.28
CA GLU A 57 19.16 -1.87 4.69
C GLU A 57 19.83 -3.23 4.41
N LYS A 58 19.14 -4.33 4.72
CA LYS A 58 19.69 -5.69 4.57
C LYS A 58 19.78 -6.15 3.12
N LYS A 59 18.81 -5.81 2.27
CA LYS A 59 18.73 -6.21 0.85
C LYS A 59 18.99 -7.72 0.65
N GLU A 60 18.30 -8.56 1.42
CA GLU A 60 18.49 -10.01 1.36
C GLU A 60 17.71 -10.64 0.20
N ALA A 61 16.41 -10.32 0.09
CA ALA A 61 15.50 -10.87 -0.92
C ALA A 61 14.37 -9.87 -1.24
N MET A 62 13.61 -10.14 -2.30
CA MET A 62 12.38 -9.40 -2.59
C MET A 62 11.43 -9.45 -1.39
N HIS A 63 10.85 -8.29 -1.06
CA HIS A 63 9.92 -8.16 0.06
C HIS A 63 8.59 -7.56 -0.41
N HIS A 64 7.56 -8.39 -0.49
CA HIS A 64 6.23 -7.95 -0.90
C HIS A 64 5.45 -7.35 0.28
N VAL A 65 4.97 -6.11 0.12
CA VAL A 65 4.06 -5.43 1.05
C VAL A 65 2.64 -5.45 0.47
N LEU A 66 1.77 -6.20 1.13
CA LEU A 66 0.38 -6.39 0.76
C LEU A 66 -0.53 -5.54 1.66
N PHE A 67 -1.36 -4.68 1.07
CA PHE A 67 -2.43 -4.00 1.80
C PHE A 67 -3.73 -4.77 1.64
N LEU A 68 -4.34 -5.14 2.77
CA LEU A 68 -5.66 -5.76 2.84
C LEU A 68 -6.75 -4.74 3.15
N ASP A 69 -7.83 -4.87 2.39
CA ASP A 69 -9.14 -4.33 2.68
C ASP A 69 -10.14 -5.51 2.78
N PRO A 70 -11.39 -5.28 3.20
CA PRO A 70 -12.39 -6.35 3.29
C PRO A 70 -12.57 -7.19 2.02
N ILE A 71 -12.48 -6.57 0.84
CA ILE A 71 -12.66 -7.24 -0.45
C ILE A 71 -11.47 -8.16 -0.71
N LYS A 72 -10.25 -7.64 -0.58
CA LYS A 72 -9.02 -8.42 -0.74
C LYS A 72 -8.98 -9.58 0.24
N LEU A 73 -9.26 -9.33 1.52
CA LEU A 73 -9.30 -10.36 2.55
C LEU A 73 -10.28 -11.48 2.20
N MET A 74 -11.49 -11.15 1.71
CA MET A 74 -12.47 -12.15 1.28
C MET A 74 -12.01 -13.01 0.10
N ARG A 75 -11.24 -12.43 -0.83
CA ARG A 75 -10.70 -13.14 -1.99
C ARG A 75 -9.38 -13.85 -1.72
N MET A 76 -8.69 -13.51 -0.63
CA MET A 76 -7.36 -14.04 -0.25
C MET A 76 -7.38 -14.89 1.02
N ARG A 77 -8.53 -15.15 1.62
CA ARG A 77 -8.66 -16.07 2.77
C ARG A 77 -8.39 -17.53 2.39
N PRO A 78 -8.10 -18.42 3.37
CA PRO A 78 -7.89 -19.83 3.11
C PRO A 78 -9.00 -20.46 2.25
N GLY A 79 -8.60 -21.35 1.33
CA GLY A 79 -9.49 -21.97 0.35
C GLY A 79 -9.85 -21.10 -0.86
N LYS A 80 -9.24 -19.91 -1.01
CA LYS A 80 -9.38 -19.07 -2.22
C LYS A 80 -8.12 -19.09 -3.07
N PRO A 81 -8.22 -18.92 -4.41
CA PRO A 81 -7.07 -19.02 -5.31
C PRO A 81 -5.93 -18.02 -5.03
N LEU A 82 -6.26 -16.86 -4.47
CA LEU A 82 -5.28 -15.81 -4.17
C LEU A 82 -4.65 -15.94 -2.77
N HIS A 83 -5.01 -16.97 -1.99
CA HIS A 83 -4.49 -17.15 -0.62
C HIS A 83 -2.96 -17.31 -0.61
N ARG A 84 -2.41 -18.01 -1.60
CA ARG A 84 -0.96 -18.20 -1.79
C ARG A 84 -0.15 -16.90 -1.81
N ILE A 85 -0.76 -15.77 -2.20
CA ILE A 85 -0.10 -14.46 -2.19
C ILE A 85 0.13 -14.00 -0.74
N THR A 86 -0.82 -14.27 0.16
CA THR A 86 -0.70 -13.92 1.58
C THR A 86 0.33 -14.78 2.30
N GLU A 87 0.53 -16.03 1.87
CA GLU A 87 1.54 -16.92 2.46
C GLU A 87 2.97 -16.49 2.11
N LYS A 88 3.16 -15.83 0.96
CA LYS A 88 4.47 -15.37 0.46
C LYS A 88 4.76 -13.90 0.78
N ALA A 89 3.77 -13.12 1.21
CA ALA A 89 3.97 -11.70 1.47
C ALA A 89 4.85 -11.51 2.71
N GLY A 90 5.84 -10.62 2.61
CA GLY A 90 6.76 -10.32 3.73
C GLY A 90 6.16 -9.37 4.76
N THR A 91 5.17 -8.57 4.37
CA THR A 91 4.42 -7.69 5.28
C THR A 91 2.99 -7.53 4.79
N ILE A 92 2.01 -7.68 5.68
CA ILE A 92 0.58 -7.61 5.41
C ILE A 92 -0.04 -6.55 6.30
N LEU A 93 -0.40 -5.41 5.71
CA LEU A 93 -0.94 -4.24 6.39
C LEU A 93 -2.45 -4.10 6.12
N VAL A 94 -3.13 -3.32 6.94
CA VAL A 94 -4.58 -3.10 6.84
C VAL A 94 -4.92 -1.65 6.59
N GLU A 95 -5.58 -1.38 5.47
CA GLU A 95 -6.08 -0.04 5.13
C GLU A 95 -7.57 0.13 5.54
N GLY A 96 -8.36 -0.93 5.36
CA GLY A 96 -9.82 -0.86 5.42
C GLY A 96 -10.40 -0.90 6.84
N ALA A 97 -11.32 0.01 7.15
CA ALA A 97 -12.01 0.05 8.45
C ALA A 97 -12.77 -1.25 8.80
N GLY A 98 -13.24 -1.98 7.79
CA GLY A 98 -13.96 -3.24 8.00
C GLY A 98 -13.11 -4.33 8.69
N ILE A 99 -11.81 -4.40 8.40
CA ILE A 99 -10.94 -5.38 9.05
C ILE A 99 -10.70 -5.00 10.52
N ASN A 100 -10.58 -3.71 10.83
CA ASN A 100 -10.50 -3.27 12.22
C ASN A 100 -11.77 -3.66 13.00
N TRP A 101 -12.94 -3.45 12.41
CA TRP A 101 -14.20 -3.90 13.00
C TRP A 101 -14.21 -5.43 13.20
N MET A 102 -13.83 -6.21 12.20
CA MET A 102 -13.73 -7.68 12.29
C MET A 102 -12.78 -8.13 13.40
N SER A 103 -11.69 -7.39 13.62
CA SER A 103 -10.72 -7.67 14.67
C SER A 103 -11.22 -7.33 16.08
N SER A 104 -12.41 -6.75 16.22
CA SER A 104 -12.92 -6.20 17.49
C SER A 104 -12.06 -5.06 18.04
N GLY A 105 -11.47 -4.23 17.16
CA GLY A 105 -10.63 -3.12 17.58
C GLY A 105 -9.24 -3.51 18.07
N ARG A 106 -8.80 -4.75 17.82
CA ARG A 106 -7.47 -5.24 18.23
C ARG A 106 -6.34 -4.77 17.31
N LEU A 107 -6.66 -4.13 16.17
CA LEU A 107 -5.65 -3.51 15.33
C LEU A 107 -5.10 -2.26 16.00
N LYS A 108 -3.77 -2.16 16.11
CA LYS A 108 -3.09 -0.95 16.61
C LYS A 108 -3.43 0.28 15.76
N GLU A 109 -3.32 0.14 14.44
CA GLU A 109 -3.56 1.23 13.49
C GLU A 109 -4.11 0.71 12.15
N ARG A 110 -4.80 1.58 11.41
CA ARG A 110 -5.09 1.37 9.99
C ARG A 110 -3.99 2.01 9.15
N VAL A 111 -3.03 1.22 8.72
CA VAL A 111 -1.90 1.68 7.93
C VAL A 111 -2.30 1.79 6.46
N THR A 112 -2.25 3.00 5.91
CA THR A 112 -2.68 3.27 4.53
C THR A 112 -1.52 3.23 3.54
N PRO A 113 -1.74 2.83 2.27
CA PRO A 113 -0.69 2.82 1.26
C PRO A 113 -0.04 4.19 1.08
N ILE A 114 -0.83 5.27 1.07
CA ILE A 114 -0.29 6.62 0.88
C ILE A 114 0.60 7.08 2.06
N ALA A 115 0.27 6.70 3.29
CA ALA A 115 1.12 7.01 4.44
C ALA A 115 2.47 6.29 4.31
N VAL A 116 2.43 4.98 4.00
CA VAL A 116 3.64 4.17 3.81
C VAL A 116 4.49 4.70 2.64
N MET A 117 3.87 5.04 1.52
CA MET A 117 4.57 5.62 0.37
C MET A 117 5.32 6.89 0.76
N MET A 118 4.68 7.82 1.45
CA MET A 118 5.29 9.10 1.83
C MET A 118 6.47 8.91 2.76
N ASP A 119 6.35 8.05 3.78
CA ASP A 119 7.45 7.77 4.70
C ASP A 119 8.61 7.04 4.00
N LEU A 120 8.33 6.11 3.07
CA LEU A 120 9.36 5.47 2.25
C LEU A 120 10.05 6.42 1.26
N ILE A 121 9.32 7.39 0.70
CA ILE A 121 9.91 8.42 -0.16
C ILE A 121 10.87 9.31 0.64
N ARG A 122 10.49 9.69 1.86
CA ARG A 122 11.38 10.44 2.77
C ARG A 122 12.64 9.63 3.12
N LEU A 123 12.47 8.35 3.45
CA LEU A 123 13.60 7.46 3.69
C LEU A 123 14.50 7.32 2.47
N ALA A 124 13.91 7.21 1.28
CA ALA A 124 14.66 7.13 0.03
C ALA A 124 15.46 8.40 -0.26
N GLU A 125 14.93 9.57 0.08
CA GLU A 125 15.69 10.82 -0.03
C GLU A 125 16.84 10.90 0.97
N LEU A 126 16.64 10.47 2.22
CA LEU A 126 17.66 10.53 3.27
C LEU A 126 18.76 9.48 3.14
N LYS A 127 18.42 8.28 2.65
CA LYS A 127 19.32 7.13 2.53
C LYS A 127 19.70 6.80 1.09
N GLU A 128 19.32 7.66 0.15
CA GLU A 128 19.56 7.50 -1.28
C GLU A 128 19.01 6.19 -1.88
N PHE A 129 17.96 5.63 -1.27
CA PHE A 129 17.27 4.49 -1.88
C PHE A 129 16.63 4.92 -3.20
N THR A 130 16.63 3.98 -4.14
CA THR A 130 16.13 4.19 -5.49
C THR A 130 14.69 3.72 -5.62
N ILE A 131 13.86 4.50 -6.32
CA ILE A 131 12.43 4.24 -6.49
C ILE A 131 12.11 3.97 -7.96
N PHE A 132 11.32 2.94 -8.21
CA PHE A 132 10.64 2.70 -9.48
C PHE A 132 9.12 2.81 -9.31
N ILE A 133 8.46 3.56 -10.19
CA ILE A 133 7.00 3.75 -10.15
C ILE A 133 6.36 3.05 -11.35
N PHE A 134 5.42 2.15 -11.13
CA PHE A 134 4.81 1.37 -12.20
C PHE A 134 3.29 1.30 -12.05
N GLY A 135 2.53 1.58 -13.10
CA GLY A 135 1.07 1.42 -13.11
C GLY A 135 0.32 2.70 -13.47
N SER A 136 -0.98 2.75 -13.17
CA SER A 136 -1.88 3.88 -13.45
C SER A 136 -1.84 4.35 -14.93
N LYS A 137 -2.35 5.54 -15.19
CA LYS A 137 -2.33 6.21 -16.49
C LYS A 137 -1.04 7.00 -16.68
N ASP A 138 -0.59 7.19 -17.92
CA ASP A 138 0.60 7.96 -18.26
C ASP A 138 0.59 9.35 -17.60
N GLU A 139 -0.50 10.10 -17.73
CA GLU A 139 -0.67 11.43 -17.12
C GLU A 139 -0.52 11.43 -15.59
N ILE A 140 -0.91 10.35 -14.92
CA ILE A 140 -0.82 10.22 -13.47
C ILE A 140 0.63 9.98 -13.06
N ILE A 141 1.33 9.07 -13.76
CA ILE A 141 2.74 8.79 -13.52
C ILE A 141 3.60 10.05 -13.74
N GLU A 142 3.30 10.81 -14.79
CA GLU A 142 4.00 12.06 -15.08
C GLU A 142 3.80 13.10 -13.98
N ARG A 143 2.56 13.29 -13.53
CA ARG A 143 2.25 14.20 -12.42
C ARG A 143 2.87 13.77 -11.10
N VAL A 144 2.85 12.48 -10.77
CA VAL A 144 3.49 11.99 -9.55
C VAL A 144 4.98 12.28 -9.58
N PHE A 145 5.67 11.95 -10.67
CA PHE A 145 7.09 12.23 -10.80
C PHE A 145 7.40 13.73 -10.62
N PHE A 146 6.64 14.61 -11.29
CA PHE A 146 6.80 16.06 -11.14
C PHE A 146 6.59 16.52 -9.69
N ASN A 147 5.52 16.05 -9.04
CA ASN A 147 5.24 16.41 -7.65
C ASN A 147 6.35 15.90 -6.71
N LEU A 148 6.81 14.67 -6.88
CA LEU A 148 7.84 14.08 -6.03
C LEU A 148 9.19 14.78 -6.21
N THR A 149 9.62 15.02 -7.44
CA THR A 149 10.89 15.73 -7.71
C THR A 149 10.87 17.18 -7.24
N ARG A 150 9.70 17.81 -7.21
CA ARG A 150 9.54 19.16 -6.65
C ARG A 150 9.62 19.18 -5.12
N HIS A 151 8.99 18.22 -4.45
CA HIS A 151 8.90 18.18 -2.98
C HIS A 151 10.06 17.46 -2.30
N PHE A 152 10.72 16.52 -3.00
CA PHE A 152 11.85 15.72 -2.54
C PHE A 152 12.98 15.83 -3.58
N PRO A 153 13.69 16.95 -3.66
CA PRO A 153 14.63 17.24 -4.75
C PRO A 153 15.82 16.26 -4.85
N ARG A 154 16.14 15.52 -3.78
CA ARG A 154 17.21 14.51 -3.79
C ARG A 154 16.69 13.09 -4.00
N VAL A 155 15.38 12.88 -4.13
CA VAL A 155 14.82 11.53 -4.32
C VAL A 155 15.27 10.94 -5.66
N ARG A 156 15.74 9.68 -5.63
CA ARG A 156 16.25 9.00 -6.82
C ARG A 156 15.18 8.13 -7.46
N ILE A 157 14.41 8.70 -8.38
CA ILE A 157 13.46 7.92 -9.21
C ILE A 157 14.20 7.38 -10.43
N VAL A 158 14.52 6.08 -10.41
CA VAL A 158 15.33 5.41 -11.45
C VAL A 158 14.51 4.89 -12.62
N GLY A 159 13.19 4.89 -12.50
CA GLY A 159 12.29 4.56 -13.59
C GLY A 159 10.84 4.81 -13.26
N ARG A 160 10.05 5.02 -14.31
CA ARG A 160 8.60 5.20 -14.20
C ARG A 160 7.90 4.69 -15.46
N GLN A 161 6.79 3.97 -15.30
CA GLN A 161 6.04 3.39 -16.42
C GLN A 161 4.55 3.31 -16.13
N ALA A 162 3.72 3.51 -17.16
CA ALA A 162 2.27 3.40 -17.06
C ALA A 162 1.79 1.94 -17.06
N GLY A 163 0.58 1.70 -16.56
CA GLY A 163 0.03 0.35 -16.32
C GLY A 163 -0.64 -0.33 -17.51
N HIS A 164 -0.85 0.35 -18.63
CA HIS A 164 -1.45 -0.26 -19.83
C HIS A 164 -0.41 -1.14 -20.54
N LEU A 165 -0.35 -2.41 -20.13
CA LEU A 165 0.61 -3.38 -20.64
C LEU A 165 0.04 -4.18 -21.82
N ASP A 166 0.62 -3.97 -22.99
CA ASP A 166 0.71 -5.03 -23.99
C ASP A 166 1.94 -5.93 -23.70
N ARG A 167 2.07 -7.06 -24.41
CA ARG A 167 3.17 -8.01 -24.20
C ARG A 167 4.56 -7.37 -24.38
N GLN A 168 4.71 -6.42 -25.31
CA GLN A 168 5.99 -5.76 -25.56
C GLN A 168 6.30 -4.73 -24.45
N ARG A 169 5.32 -3.95 -24.02
CA ARG A 169 5.43 -3.02 -22.89
C ARG A 169 5.77 -3.78 -21.62
N GLU A 170 5.09 -4.88 -21.35
CA GLU A 170 5.37 -5.70 -20.17
C GLU A 170 6.84 -6.16 -20.13
N MET A 171 7.36 -6.68 -21.24
CA MET A 171 8.77 -7.06 -21.33
C MET A 171 9.72 -5.87 -21.11
N ARG A 172 9.41 -4.71 -21.69
CA ARG A 172 10.18 -3.48 -21.48
C ARG A 172 10.17 -3.03 -20.02
N VAL A 173 9.04 -3.10 -19.32
CA VAL A 173 8.96 -2.77 -17.89
C VAL A 173 9.82 -3.71 -17.07
N LYS A 174 9.71 -5.03 -17.30
CA LYS A 174 10.51 -6.04 -16.61
C LYS A 174 12.01 -5.83 -16.81
N GLU A 175 12.42 -5.53 -18.04
CA GLU A 175 13.81 -5.26 -18.35
C GLU A 175 14.30 -3.95 -17.72
N ALA A 176 13.48 -2.90 -17.73
CA ALA A 176 13.80 -1.64 -17.08
C ALA A 176 14.00 -1.82 -15.57
N ILE A 177 13.08 -2.52 -14.88
CA ILE A 177 13.21 -2.84 -13.46
C ILE A 177 14.51 -3.63 -13.20
N ARG A 178 14.78 -4.68 -14.00
CA ARG A 178 15.99 -5.49 -13.83
C ARG A 178 17.28 -4.69 -14.05
N LYS A 179 17.32 -3.80 -15.05
CA LYS A 179 18.50 -2.98 -15.37
C LYS A 179 18.74 -1.88 -14.34
N THR A 180 17.67 -1.27 -13.85
CA THR A 180 17.75 -0.16 -12.88
C THR A 180 17.98 -0.64 -11.46
N GLY A 181 17.58 -1.87 -11.12
CA GLY A 181 17.79 -2.47 -9.80
C GLY A 181 17.23 -1.64 -8.65
N PRO A 182 15.96 -1.19 -8.70
CA PRO A 182 15.41 -0.29 -7.70
C PRO A 182 15.32 -0.93 -6.31
N ASP A 183 15.49 -0.14 -5.27
CA ASP A 183 15.30 -0.57 -3.88
C ASP A 183 13.82 -0.66 -3.50
N ILE A 184 13.00 0.26 -4.03
CA ILE A 184 11.57 0.35 -3.76
C ILE A 184 10.82 0.38 -5.09
N ILE A 185 9.77 -0.44 -5.20
CA ILE A 185 8.88 -0.45 -6.37
C ILE A 185 7.44 -0.18 -5.90
N PHE A 186 6.86 0.91 -6.36
CA PHE A 186 5.45 1.22 -6.16
C PHE A 186 4.63 0.78 -7.38
N LEU A 187 3.70 -0.15 -7.17
CA LEU A 187 2.79 -0.64 -8.21
C LEU A 187 1.37 -0.12 -7.99
N ALA A 188 0.80 0.50 -9.01
CA ALA A 188 -0.56 1.04 -8.98
C ALA A 188 -1.43 0.43 -10.08
N MET A 189 -1.88 -0.80 -9.85
CA MET A 189 -2.84 -1.49 -10.71
C MET A 189 -4.08 -1.83 -9.90
N ASP A 190 -5.16 -2.19 -10.60
CA ASP A 190 -6.39 -2.62 -9.93
C ASP A 190 -6.20 -4.04 -9.34
N PHE A 191 -6.86 -4.28 -8.21
CA PHE A 191 -6.99 -5.63 -7.66
C PHE A 191 -8.04 -6.43 -8.48
N PRO A 192 -7.79 -7.70 -8.85
CA PRO A 192 -6.70 -8.58 -8.41
C PRO A 192 -5.44 -8.59 -9.29
N GLU A 193 -5.48 -7.95 -10.45
CA GLU A 193 -4.42 -7.99 -11.46
C GLU A 193 -3.06 -7.57 -10.90
N GLN A 194 -3.03 -6.54 -10.04
CA GLN A 194 -1.80 -6.09 -9.38
C GLN A 194 -1.07 -7.20 -8.62
N GLU A 195 -1.79 -7.90 -7.74
CA GLU A 195 -1.19 -8.86 -6.82
C GLU A 195 -0.80 -10.14 -7.58
N VAL A 196 -1.60 -10.53 -8.57
CA VAL A 196 -1.29 -11.63 -9.50
C VAL A 196 -0.07 -11.29 -10.34
N TRP A 197 0.05 -10.06 -10.83
CA TRP A 197 1.19 -9.62 -11.62
C TRP A 197 2.48 -9.63 -10.79
N ILE A 198 2.43 -9.16 -9.54
CA ILE A 198 3.57 -9.25 -8.60
C ILE A 198 3.97 -10.70 -8.39
N GLU A 199 3.02 -11.58 -8.07
CA GLU A 199 3.31 -13.00 -7.80
C GLU A 199 3.95 -13.69 -9.02
N ASN A 200 3.43 -13.44 -10.22
CA ASN A 200 3.93 -14.05 -11.45
C ASN A 200 5.30 -13.51 -11.90
N ASN A 201 5.76 -12.39 -11.33
CA ASN A 201 6.97 -11.69 -11.79
C ASN A 201 8.01 -11.47 -10.69
N THR A 202 7.93 -12.23 -9.59
CA THR A 202 8.85 -12.15 -8.45
C THR A 202 10.33 -12.18 -8.85
N GLY A 203 10.70 -12.98 -9.86
CA GLY A 203 12.07 -13.09 -10.37
C GLY A 203 12.65 -11.81 -10.99
N PHE A 204 11.84 -10.80 -11.30
CA PHE A 204 12.30 -9.55 -11.91
C PHE A 204 12.61 -8.44 -10.89
N PHE A 205 12.15 -8.58 -9.64
CA PHE A 205 12.29 -7.53 -8.63
C PHE A 205 13.60 -7.58 -7.84
N GLY A 206 14.39 -8.64 -7.99
CA GLY A 206 15.65 -8.81 -7.26
C GLY A 206 15.45 -8.77 -5.75
N LYS A 207 15.95 -7.71 -5.11
CA LYS A 207 15.93 -7.49 -3.65
C LYS A 207 15.03 -6.32 -3.24
N ALA A 208 14.19 -5.84 -4.15
CA ALA A 208 13.36 -4.67 -3.91
C ALA A 208 12.27 -4.92 -2.87
N VAL A 209 11.89 -3.86 -2.15
CA VAL A 209 10.61 -3.79 -1.47
C VAL A 209 9.53 -3.44 -2.50
N VAL A 210 8.62 -4.37 -2.74
CA VAL A 210 7.59 -4.27 -3.77
C VAL A 210 6.25 -4.02 -3.10
N ILE A 211 5.58 -2.93 -3.48
CA ILE A 211 4.42 -2.44 -2.75
C ILE A 211 3.26 -2.19 -3.71
N GLY A 212 2.16 -2.91 -3.48
CA GLY A 212 0.90 -2.67 -4.17
C GLY A 212 0.15 -1.47 -3.61
N VAL A 213 0.27 -0.30 -4.24
CA VAL A 213 -0.28 0.97 -3.76
C VAL A 213 -1.61 1.35 -4.39
N GLY A 214 -2.02 0.68 -5.47
CA GLY A 214 -3.30 0.91 -6.15
C GLY A 214 -3.56 2.40 -6.43
N GLY A 215 -4.75 2.89 -6.08
CA GLY A 215 -5.15 4.29 -6.31
C GLY A 215 -4.43 5.35 -5.45
N ALA A 216 -3.42 4.98 -4.65
CA ALA A 216 -2.65 5.97 -3.90
C ALA A 216 -1.83 6.89 -4.83
N LEU A 217 -1.40 6.42 -6.02
CA LEU A 217 -0.76 7.27 -7.02
C LEU A 217 -1.71 8.36 -7.55
N ASP A 218 -2.98 8.04 -7.76
CA ASP A 218 -3.99 9.04 -8.16
C ASP A 218 -4.18 10.14 -7.11
N MET A 219 -3.96 9.83 -5.83
CA MET A 219 -3.99 10.82 -4.75
C MET A 219 -2.72 11.68 -4.75
N LEU A 220 -1.54 11.08 -4.95
CA LEU A 220 -0.26 11.81 -5.03
C LEU A 220 -0.15 12.70 -6.28
N SER A 221 -0.81 12.34 -7.38
CA SER A 221 -0.90 13.20 -8.57
C SER A 221 -1.83 14.39 -8.40
N GLY A 222 -2.65 14.39 -7.33
CA GLY A 222 -3.71 15.38 -7.10
C GLY A 222 -4.99 15.14 -7.92
N ALA A 223 -5.08 14.03 -8.66
CA ALA A 223 -6.27 13.70 -9.45
C ALA A 223 -7.46 13.26 -8.58
N ASP A 224 -7.19 12.52 -7.50
CA ASP A 224 -8.22 12.09 -6.56
C ASP A 224 -8.27 13.00 -5.32
N LYS A 225 -9.46 13.56 -5.06
CA LYS A 225 -9.73 14.35 -3.85
C LYS A 225 -9.85 13.42 -2.64
N LYS A 226 -9.11 13.75 -1.56
CA LYS A 226 -9.22 13.08 -0.26
C LYS A 226 -10.66 13.13 0.25
N ALA A 227 -11.09 12.05 0.91
CA ALA A 227 -12.35 12.06 1.64
C ALA A 227 -12.31 13.13 2.75
N PRO A 228 -13.38 13.90 2.98
CA PRO A 228 -13.47 14.82 4.11
C PRO A 228 -13.22 14.13 5.45
N ASP A 229 -12.71 14.85 6.45
CA ASP A 229 -12.32 14.29 7.75
C ASP A 229 -13.44 13.54 8.46
N TYR A 230 -14.68 14.00 8.30
CA TYR A 230 -15.87 13.32 8.79
C TYR A 230 -15.98 11.87 8.29
N PHE A 231 -15.76 11.64 6.99
CA PHE A 231 -15.81 10.28 6.43
C PHE A 231 -14.61 9.44 6.86
N LYS A 232 -13.42 10.05 6.98
CA LYS A 232 -12.19 9.34 7.41
C LYS A 232 -12.30 8.86 8.86
N SER A 233 -12.76 9.72 9.77
CA SER A 233 -12.87 9.42 11.21
C SER A 233 -13.90 8.33 11.49
N LYS A 234 -14.96 8.25 10.67
CA LYS A 234 -16.00 7.21 10.75
C LYS A 234 -15.66 5.93 9.99
N GLY A 235 -14.50 5.86 9.31
CA GLY A 235 -14.15 4.71 8.46
C GLY A 235 -15.04 4.56 7.21
N LEU A 236 -15.71 5.63 6.81
CA LEU A 236 -16.65 5.72 5.68
C LEU A 236 -15.99 6.27 4.40
N THR A 237 -14.67 6.13 4.27
CA THR A 237 -13.95 6.54 3.05
C THR A 237 -14.45 5.78 1.81
N TRP A 238 -14.92 4.54 1.99
CA TRP A 238 -15.58 3.76 0.94
C TRP A 238 -16.87 4.43 0.45
N LEU A 239 -17.67 5.03 1.35
CA LEU A 239 -18.92 5.71 1.01
C LEU A 239 -18.63 6.99 0.21
N TRP A 240 -17.62 7.76 0.63
CA TRP A 240 -17.15 8.91 -0.13
C TRP A 240 -16.72 8.53 -1.56
N ARG A 241 -16.00 7.43 -1.73
CA ARG A 241 -15.58 6.94 -3.06
C ARG A 241 -16.77 6.60 -3.97
N ILE A 242 -17.92 6.21 -3.41
CA ILE A 242 -19.15 5.95 -4.18
C ILE A 242 -19.81 7.26 -4.59
N ILE A 243 -19.94 8.21 -3.66
CA ILE A 243 -20.48 9.54 -3.96
C ILE A 243 -19.65 10.19 -5.07
N ALA A 244 -18.32 10.05 -5.00
CA ALA A 244 -17.41 10.58 -6.01
C ALA A 244 -17.41 9.76 -7.32
N ARG A 245 -17.67 8.45 -7.27
CA ARG A 245 -17.61 7.52 -8.43
C ARG A 245 -18.68 6.41 -8.32
N PRO A 246 -19.94 6.68 -8.72
CA PRO A 246 -21.09 5.81 -8.44
C PRO A 246 -21.02 4.43 -9.10
N PHE A 247 -20.30 4.28 -10.21
CA PHE A 247 -20.09 2.99 -10.89
C PHE A 247 -19.34 1.95 -10.03
N ARG A 248 -18.67 2.36 -8.95
CA ARG A 248 -17.99 1.44 -8.01
C ARG A 248 -18.95 0.65 -7.11
N ILE A 249 -20.25 0.93 -7.14
CA ILE A 249 -21.26 0.26 -6.29
C ILE A 249 -21.29 -1.27 -6.48
N ARG A 250 -20.97 -1.78 -7.67
CA ARG A 250 -20.94 -3.23 -7.96
C ARG A 250 -19.93 -3.98 -7.07
N ARG A 251 -18.87 -3.32 -6.62
CA ARG A 251 -17.84 -3.91 -5.72
C ARG A 251 -18.33 -4.04 -4.26
N MET A 252 -19.51 -3.52 -3.90
CA MET A 252 -20.00 -3.52 -2.51
C MET A 252 -20.62 -4.83 -2.04
N TRP A 253 -21.09 -5.70 -2.94
CA TRP A 253 -21.69 -6.98 -2.53
C TRP A 253 -20.71 -7.81 -1.68
N GLU A 254 -19.43 -7.76 -2.01
CA GLU A 254 -18.37 -8.41 -1.24
C GLU A 254 -18.14 -7.75 0.12
N THR A 255 -18.27 -6.43 0.20
CA THR A 255 -18.22 -5.69 1.47
C THR A 255 -19.41 -6.04 2.38
N PHE A 256 -20.63 -6.14 1.84
CA PHE A 256 -21.81 -6.56 2.60
C PHE A 256 -21.68 -8.02 3.08
N TYR A 257 -21.21 -8.91 2.20
CA TYR A 257 -20.97 -10.30 2.56
C TYR A 257 -19.89 -10.42 3.65
N PHE A 258 -18.84 -9.60 3.58
CA PHE A 258 -17.83 -9.50 4.63
C PHE A 258 -18.44 -9.08 5.99
N LEU A 259 -19.33 -8.09 6.01
CA LEU A 259 -20.02 -7.67 7.23
C LEU A 259 -20.86 -8.80 7.83
N LEU A 260 -21.60 -9.54 7.01
CA LEU A 260 -22.40 -10.70 7.45
C LEU A 260 -21.53 -11.80 8.05
N LEU A 261 -20.40 -12.13 7.40
CA LEU A 261 -19.45 -13.10 7.93
C LEU A 261 -18.87 -12.65 9.26
N GLY A 262 -18.54 -11.38 9.41
CA GLY A 262 -18.01 -10.89 10.68
C GLY A 262 -19.03 -10.88 11.80
N LEU A 263 -20.30 -10.66 11.49
CA LEU A 263 -21.37 -10.80 12.47
C LEU A 263 -21.49 -12.27 12.93
N ARG A 264 -21.50 -13.22 11.98
CA ARG A 264 -21.51 -14.66 12.29
C ARG A 264 -20.31 -15.08 13.14
N GLU A 265 -19.11 -14.59 12.83
CA GLU A 265 -17.90 -14.97 13.56
C GLU A 265 -17.85 -14.40 14.97
N ARG A 266 -18.36 -13.18 15.17
CA ARG A 266 -18.55 -12.60 16.51
C ARG A 266 -19.58 -13.36 17.34
N LEU A 267 -20.68 -13.80 16.73
CA LEU A 267 -21.69 -14.62 17.40
C LEU A 267 -21.11 -15.97 17.82
N ARG A 268 -20.32 -16.63 16.95
CA ARG A 268 -19.68 -17.92 17.26
C ARG A 268 -18.63 -17.84 18.38
N LYS A 269 -18.01 -16.68 18.63
CA LYS A 269 -17.05 -16.48 19.73
C LYS A 269 -17.71 -16.12 21.07
N LYS A 270 -19.01 -15.79 21.07
CA LYS A 270 -19.79 -15.46 22.27
C LYS A 270 -20.58 -16.64 22.82
N THR A 271 -20.71 -17.73 22.06
CA THR A 271 -21.27 -19.02 22.47
C THR A 271 -20.13 -19.97 22.82
#